data_AF-K4AK38-F1
#
_entry.id   AF-K4AK38-F1
#
_cell.length_a   1.000
_cell.length_b   1.000
_cell.length_c   1.000
_cell.angle_alpha   90.00
_cell.angle_beta   90.00
_cell.angle_gamma   90.00
#
_symmetry.space_group_name_H-M   'P 1'
#
loop_
_entity.id
_entity.type
_entity.pdbx_description
1 polymer ?
#
loop_
_entity_poly.entity_id
_entity_poly.type
_entity_poly.pdbx_seq_one_letter_code
_entity_poly.pdbx_strand_id
1 'polypeptide(L)'
;MIANLSEKDEVLEHAVYVSNTLTMKYMITKDKLSEATGELIKELKKMKGIQSIIGVKQAGSVSQRLQAERNRRWGLEEQAELLCSEWQKEISRQYSDWHPFKPTIVNGVLEEVVMEDDEKLVAWKEDWGIEVHNAVVQALVELNECNPSGRYPVHVLWNFSENRKASVARAVKHLMKLWKADMGNYM
;
A
#
# COMPACT_ATOMS: atom_id res chain seq x y z
N MET A 1 -39.99 5.41 37.67
CA MET A 1 -39.79 4.91 36.29
C MET A 1 -39.40 6.03 35.33
N ILE A 2 -40.10 7.18 35.32
CA ILE A 2 -39.83 8.33 34.42
C ILE A 2 -38.43 8.96 34.63
N ALA A 3 -37.97 9.14 35.88
CA ALA A 3 -36.65 9.72 36.17
C ALA A 3 -35.47 8.89 35.61
N ASN A 4 -35.60 7.57 35.58
CA ASN A 4 -34.59 6.65 35.06
C ASN A 4 -34.52 6.68 33.51
N LEU A 5 -35.61 7.06 32.84
CA LEU A 5 -35.63 7.24 31.39
C LEU A 5 -34.94 8.56 30.99
N SER A 6 -35.25 9.66 31.69
CA SER A 6 -34.59 10.96 31.45
C SER A 6 -33.07 10.90 31.63
N GLU A 7 -32.61 10.25 32.70
CA GLU A 7 -31.17 10.09 32.95
C GLU A 7 -30.48 9.25 31.86
N LYS A 8 -31.16 8.22 31.34
CA LYS A 8 -30.64 7.42 30.21
C LYS A 8 -30.60 8.21 28.91
N ASP A 9 -31.57 9.07 28.66
CA ASP A 9 -31.61 9.93 27.47
C ASP A 9 -30.46 10.95 27.50
N GLU A 10 -30.21 11.59 28.65
CA GLU A 10 -29.07 12.51 28.82
C GLU A 10 -27.70 11.82 28.62
N VAL A 11 -27.54 10.60 29.15
CA VAL A 11 -26.32 9.80 28.94
C VAL A 11 -26.14 9.43 27.46
N LEU A 12 -27.23 9.08 26.78
CA LEU A 12 -27.21 8.74 25.36
C LEU A 12 -26.85 9.96 24.51
N GLU A 13 -27.44 11.12 24.77
CA GLU A 13 -27.12 12.39 24.10
C GLU A 13 -25.65 12.77 24.27
N HIS A 14 -25.13 12.66 25.51
CA HIS A 14 -23.72 12.90 25.77
C HIS A 14 -22.81 11.90 25.03
N ALA A 15 -23.17 10.61 25.00
CA ALA A 15 -22.40 9.60 24.27
C ALA A 15 -22.38 9.87 22.75
N VAL A 16 -23.51 10.28 22.17
CA VAL A 16 -23.60 10.69 20.76
C VAL A 16 -22.74 11.93 20.50
N TYR A 17 -22.80 12.93 21.38
CA TYR A 17 -21.98 14.14 21.26
C TYR A 17 -20.47 13.81 21.28
N VAL A 18 -20.03 12.99 22.23
CA VAL A 18 -18.63 12.55 22.32
C VAL A 18 -18.22 11.74 21.08
N SER A 19 -19.06 10.82 20.63
CA SER A 19 -18.81 10.01 19.42
C SER A 19 -18.62 10.87 18.16
N ASN A 20 -19.51 11.85 17.97
CA ASN A 20 -19.42 12.80 16.85
C ASN A 20 -18.14 13.66 16.95
N THR A 21 -17.80 14.12 18.15
CA THR A 21 -16.60 14.93 18.39
C THR A 21 -15.32 14.14 18.08
N LEU A 22 -15.25 12.88 18.50
CA LEU A 22 -14.12 12.00 18.21
C LEU A 22 -14.01 11.72 16.71
N THR A 23 -15.13 11.48 16.04
CA THR A 23 -15.18 11.25 14.58
C THR A 23 -14.64 12.46 13.82
N MET A 24 -15.08 13.67 14.17
CA MET A 24 -14.58 14.91 13.57
C MET A 24 -13.08 15.10 13.80
N LYS A 25 -12.59 14.87 15.03
CA LYS A 25 -11.15 14.95 15.32
C LYS A 25 -10.35 13.93 14.53
N TYR A 26 -10.82 12.69 14.44
CA TYR A 26 -10.19 11.63 13.64
C TYR A 26 -10.09 12.02 12.16
N MET A 27 -11.19 12.53 11.58
CA MET A 27 -11.21 12.99 10.18
C MET A 27 -10.16 14.10 9.95
N ILE A 28 -10.16 15.14 10.79
CA ILE A 28 -9.19 16.26 10.67
C ILE A 28 -7.75 15.75 10.78
N THR A 29 -7.45 14.88 11.73
CA THR A 29 -6.11 14.32 11.90
C THR A 29 -5.71 13.43 10.72
N LYS A 30 -6.64 12.62 10.20
CA LYS A 30 -6.43 11.78 9.03
C LYS A 30 -6.14 12.62 7.77
N ASP A 31 -6.87 13.71 7.57
CA ASP A 31 -6.67 14.61 6.43
C ASP A 31 -5.29 15.27 6.47
N LYS A 32 -4.91 15.83 7.63
CA LYS A 32 -3.57 16.40 7.84
C LYS A 32 -2.45 15.38 7.62
N LEU A 33 -2.65 14.15 8.08
CA LEU A 33 -1.68 13.07 7.87
C LEU A 33 -1.59 12.69 6.39
N SER A 34 -2.72 12.66 5.68
CA SER A 34 -2.78 12.40 4.24
C SER A 34 -2.04 13.49 3.46
N GLU A 35 -2.29 14.76 3.77
CA GLU A 35 -1.61 15.92 3.19
C GLU A 35 -0.08 15.84 3.40
N ALA A 36 0.36 15.69 4.65
CA ALA A 36 1.79 15.55 4.97
C ALA A 36 2.44 14.35 4.28
N THR A 37 1.72 13.23 4.15
CA THR A 37 2.19 12.05 3.40
C THR A 37 2.36 12.40 1.92
N GLY A 38 1.39 13.08 1.32
CA GLY A 38 1.41 13.50 -0.08
C GLY A 38 2.55 14.45 -0.39
N GLU A 39 2.77 15.45 0.45
CA GLU A 39 3.91 16.37 0.34
C GLU A 39 5.24 15.63 0.42
N LEU A 40 5.40 14.74 1.42
CA LEU A 40 6.63 13.98 1.58
C LEU A 40 6.91 13.07 0.37
N ILE A 41 5.88 12.39 -0.15
CA ILE A 41 5.99 11.58 -1.37
C ILE A 41 6.41 12.45 -2.56
N LYS A 42 5.81 13.63 -2.71
CA LYS A 42 6.14 14.57 -3.80
C LYS A 42 7.59 15.01 -3.73
N GLU A 43 8.09 15.39 -2.56
CA GLU A 43 9.49 15.82 -2.39
C GLU A 43 10.48 14.65 -2.57
N LEU A 44 10.19 13.48 -2.00
CA LEU A 44 11.02 12.29 -2.18
C LEU A 44 11.12 11.85 -3.65
N LYS A 45 10.05 12.00 -4.44
CA LYS A 45 10.09 11.72 -5.89
C LYS A 45 11.05 12.63 -6.67
N LYS A 46 11.26 13.86 -6.20
CA LYS A 46 12.19 14.81 -6.83
C LYS A 46 13.65 14.51 -6.47
N MET A 47 13.88 13.91 -5.31
CA MET A 47 15.21 13.51 -4.83
C MET A 47 15.71 12.27 -5.60
N LYS A 48 16.13 12.46 -6.86
CA LYS A 48 16.77 11.40 -7.64
C LYS A 48 18.16 11.09 -7.07
N GLY A 49 18.53 9.81 -6.99
CA GLY A 49 19.89 9.36 -6.68
C GLY A 49 20.23 9.17 -5.19
N ILE A 50 19.31 9.45 -4.26
CA ILE A 50 19.53 9.13 -2.85
C ILE A 50 19.24 7.64 -2.63
N GLN A 51 20.28 6.83 -2.43
CA GLN A 51 20.13 5.44 -2.01
C GLN A 51 19.71 5.40 -0.54
N SER A 52 18.40 5.31 -0.31
CA SER A 52 17.78 5.32 1.01
C SER A 52 16.95 4.06 1.23
N ILE A 53 16.95 3.55 2.46
CA ILE A 53 16.10 2.40 2.82
C ILE A 53 14.61 2.76 2.83
N ILE A 54 14.28 4.04 3.01
CA ILE A 54 12.91 4.56 2.92
C ILE A 54 12.80 5.49 1.72
N GLY A 55 11.83 5.22 0.86
CA GLY A 55 11.56 6.05 -0.31
C GLY A 55 10.12 5.91 -0.78
N VAL A 56 9.90 6.22 -2.05
CA VAL A 56 8.58 6.13 -2.68
C VAL A 56 8.52 4.89 -3.54
N LYS A 57 7.48 4.09 -3.34
CA LYS A 57 7.14 2.93 -4.18
C LYS A 57 5.77 3.12 -4.81
N GLN A 58 5.59 2.61 -6.02
CA GLN A 58 4.27 2.45 -6.60
C GLN A 58 3.73 1.08 -6.18
N ALA A 59 3.10 1.03 -5.00
CA ALA A 59 2.58 -0.21 -4.43
C ALA A 59 1.48 -0.80 -5.31
N GLY A 60 1.56 -2.09 -5.57
CA GLY A 60 0.63 -2.80 -6.44
C GLY A 60 0.96 -2.74 -7.94
N SER A 61 2.13 -2.23 -8.31
CA SER A 61 2.63 -2.22 -9.69
C SER A 61 3.35 -3.52 -10.04
N VAL A 62 2.86 -4.23 -11.06
CA VAL A 62 3.53 -5.43 -11.62
C VAL A 62 4.81 -5.04 -12.37
N SER A 63 4.75 -3.99 -13.20
CA SER A 63 5.88 -3.56 -14.04
C SER A 63 7.10 -3.16 -13.20
N GLN A 64 6.91 -2.44 -12.09
CA GLN A 64 8.01 -2.05 -11.20
C GLN A 64 8.77 -3.26 -10.64
N ARG A 65 8.07 -4.37 -10.37
CA ARG A 65 8.66 -5.62 -9.86
C ARG A 65 9.43 -6.38 -10.92
N LEU A 66 8.94 -6.37 -12.15
CA LEU A 66 9.53 -7.12 -13.25
C LEU A 66 10.61 -6.35 -14.01
N GLN A 67 10.87 -5.07 -13.71
CA GLN A 67 11.88 -4.26 -14.41
C GLN A 67 13.23 -4.97 -14.66
N ALA A 68 13.78 -5.66 -13.65
CA ALA A 68 15.05 -6.36 -13.78
C ALA A 68 14.95 -7.63 -14.65
N GLU A 69 13.85 -8.37 -14.52
CA GLU A 69 13.58 -9.58 -15.30
C GLU A 69 13.23 -9.24 -16.76
N ARG A 70 12.66 -8.04 -16.95
CA ARG A 70 12.23 -7.52 -18.24
C ARG A 70 13.32 -7.50 -19.28
N ASN A 71 14.45 -6.96 -18.85
CA ASN A 71 15.62 -6.76 -19.69
C ASN A 71 16.35 -8.08 -19.96
N ARG A 72 16.13 -9.13 -19.16
CA ARG A 72 16.81 -10.42 -19.28
C ARG A 72 16.02 -11.43 -20.12
N ARG A 73 14.70 -11.47 -19.95
CA ARG A 73 13.88 -12.61 -20.40
C ARG A 73 13.11 -12.36 -21.68
N TRP A 74 12.56 -11.17 -21.88
CA TRP A 74 11.67 -10.90 -23.01
C TRP A 74 12.35 -10.17 -24.18
N GLY A 75 13.56 -9.65 -23.99
CA GLY A 75 14.43 -9.09 -25.05
C GLY A 75 13.94 -7.81 -25.71
N LEU A 76 12.62 -7.59 -25.78
CA LEU A 76 11.95 -6.40 -26.28
C LEU A 76 11.20 -5.71 -25.15
N GLU A 77 11.60 -4.47 -24.87
CA GLU A 77 11.03 -3.64 -23.82
C GLU A 77 9.50 -3.46 -23.96
N GLU A 78 9.04 -3.28 -25.21
CA GLU A 78 7.63 -3.04 -25.53
C GLU A 78 6.73 -4.24 -25.25
N GLN A 79 7.15 -5.45 -25.63
CA GLN A 79 6.38 -6.68 -25.39
C GLN A 79 6.18 -6.92 -23.90
N ALA A 80 7.21 -6.64 -23.12
CA ALA A 80 7.14 -6.88 -21.70
C ALA A 80 6.37 -5.78 -20.94
N GLU A 81 6.38 -4.53 -21.41
CA GLU A 81 5.46 -3.49 -20.92
C GLU A 81 4.00 -3.85 -21.23
N LEU A 82 3.74 -4.41 -22.42
CA LEU A 82 2.41 -4.88 -22.80
C LEU A 82 1.92 -5.98 -21.85
N LEU A 83 2.73 -7.02 -21.61
CA LEU A 83 2.40 -8.11 -20.69
C LEU A 83 2.19 -7.60 -19.25
N CYS A 84 3.06 -6.72 -18.76
CA CYS A 84 2.89 -6.12 -17.43
C CYS A 84 1.59 -5.33 -17.34
N SER A 85 1.21 -4.63 -18.41
CA SER A 85 -0.04 -3.88 -18.49
C SER A 85 -1.26 -4.80 -18.49
N GLU A 86 -1.20 -5.95 -19.17
CA GLU A 86 -2.25 -6.96 -19.17
C GLU A 86 -2.44 -7.56 -17.77
N TRP A 87 -1.36 -8.01 -17.13
CA TRP A 87 -1.42 -8.50 -15.75
C TRP A 87 -1.93 -7.43 -14.78
N GLN A 88 -1.49 -6.18 -14.95
CA GLN A 88 -1.95 -5.07 -14.12
C GLN A 88 -3.45 -4.83 -14.27
N LYS A 89 -3.98 -4.84 -15.50
CA LYS A 89 -5.42 -4.72 -15.75
C LYS A 89 -6.18 -5.83 -15.04
N GLU A 90 -5.71 -7.06 -15.19
CA GLU A 90 -6.37 -8.23 -14.62
C GLU A 90 -6.43 -8.21 -13.09
N ILE A 91 -5.40 -7.71 -12.39
CA ILE A 91 -5.42 -7.58 -10.93
C ILE A 91 -6.15 -6.33 -10.42
N SER A 92 -6.48 -5.40 -11.33
CA SER A 92 -7.09 -4.11 -10.98
C SER A 92 -8.60 -4.19 -11.06
N ARG A 93 -9.28 -3.72 -10.01
CA ARG A 93 -10.75 -3.74 -9.91
C ARG A 93 -11.46 -2.99 -11.05
N GLN A 94 -10.78 -2.04 -11.68
CA GLN A 94 -11.33 -1.28 -12.80
C GLN A 94 -11.61 -2.17 -14.04
N TYR A 95 -10.89 -3.26 -14.22
CA TYR A 95 -10.92 -4.06 -15.46
C TYR A 95 -11.31 -5.52 -15.23
N SER A 96 -11.28 -6.01 -13.99
CA SER A 96 -11.61 -7.39 -13.65
C SER A 96 -12.22 -7.48 -12.26
N ASP A 97 -13.19 -8.39 -12.11
CA ASP A 97 -13.75 -8.80 -10.82
C ASP A 97 -12.86 -9.85 -10.12
N TRP A 98 -11.73 -10.21 -10.72
CA TRP A 98 -10.84 -11.22 -10.17
C TRP A 98 -10.26 -10.79 -8.81
N HIS A 99 -10.55 -11.61 -7.81
CA HIS A 99 -10.18 -11.38 -6.42
C HIS A 99 -9.76 -12.70 -5.78
N PRO A 100 -8.52 -13.17 -6.04
CA PRO A 100 -8.02 -14.47 -5.61
C PRO A 100 -7.64 -14.45 -4.13
N PHE A 101 -8.55 -14.04 -3.25
CA PHE A 101 -8.34 -13.95 -1.82
C PHE A 101 -9.37 -14.75 -1.06
N LYS A 102 -8.94 -15.28 0.10
CA LYS A 102 -9.81 -15.95 1.05
C LYS A 102 -9.71 -15.30 2.44
N PRO A 103 -10.83 -15.19 3.17
CA PRO A 103 -10.81 -14.76 4.57
C PRO A 103 -10.09 -15.80 5.42
N THR A 104 -9.10 -15.37 6.20
CA THR A 104 -8.30 -16.20 7.10
C THR A 104 -8.10 -15.48 8.43
N ILE A 105 -8.07 -16.21 9.55
CA ILE A 105 -7.73 -15.62 10.85
C ILE A 105 -6.22 -15.67 11.04
N VAL A 106 -5.57 -14.49 11.06
CA VAL A 106 -4.14 -14.32 11.34
C VAL A 106 -4.02 -13.54 12.64
N ASN A 107 -3.37 -14.12 13.65
CA ASN A 107 -3.22 -13.50 14.99
C ASN A 107 -4.55 -13.03 15.63
N GLY A 108 -5.65 -13.72 15.37
CA GLY A 108 -6.99 -13.37 15.91
C GLY A 108 -7.71 -12.26 15.13
N VAL A 109 -7.14 -11.79 14.03
CA VAL A 109 -7.74 -10.79 13.13
C VAL A 109 -8.14 -11.46 11.82
N LEU A 110 -9.31 -11.10 11.29
CA LEU A 110 -9.76 -11.53 9.96
C LEU A 110 -8.98 -10.75 8.90
N GLU A 111 -8.16 -11.47 8.13
CA GLU A 111 -7.34 -10.93 7.04
C GLU A 111 -7.67 -11.66 5.74
N GLU A 112 -7.44 -11.00 4.60
CA GLU A 112 -7.58 -11.58 3.28
C GLU A 112 -6.21 -12.07 2.79
N VAL A 113 -6.10 -13.39 2.57
CA VAL A 113 -4.85 -14.03 2.11
C VAL A 113 -5.04 -14.54 0.69
N VAL A 114 -4.03 -14.37 -0.16
CA VAL A 114 -4.07 -14.85 -1.55
C VAL A 114 -4.23 -16.37 -1.58
N MET A 115 -5.08 -16.87 -2.47
CA MET A 115 -5.28 -18.30 -2.72
C MET A 115 -4.17 -18.81 -3.64
N GLU A 116 -3.23 -19.60 -3.11
CA GLU A 116 -2.12 -20.16 -3.90
C GLU A 116 -2.57 -21.15 -4.98
N ASP A 117 -3.74 -21.76 -4.81
CA ASP A 117 -4.39 -22.70 -5.71
C ASP A 117 -5.36 -22.04 -6.71
N ASP A 118 -5.39 -20.70 -6.78
CA ASP A 118 -6.17 -20.00 -7.80
C ASP A 118 -5.72 -20.40 -9.21
N GLU A 119 -6.69 -20.82 -10.04
CA GLU A 119 -6.45 -21.37 -11.37
C GLU A 119 -5.61 -20.44 -12.25
N LYS A 120 -5.83 -19.12 -12.16
CA LYS A 120 -5.12 -18.12 -12.98
C LYS A 120 -3.72 -17.87 -12.45
N LEU A 121 -3.51 -17.84 -11.13
CA LEU A 121 -2.17 -17.76 -10.55
C LEU A 121 -1.33 -18.99 -10.90
N VAL A 122 -1.93 -20.18 -10.84
CA VAL A 122 -1.28 -21.44 -11.24
C VAL A 122 -0.92 -21.40 -12.73
N ALA A 123 -1.85 -21.02 -13.61
CA ALA A 123 -1.59 -20.90 -15.04
C ALA A 123 -0.47 -19.89 -15.35
N TRP A 124 -0.47 -18.70 -14.73
CA TRP A 124 0.58 -17.72 -14.95
C TRP A 124 1.95 -18.17 -14.47
N LYS A 125 2.00 -18.98 -13.41
CA LYS A 125 3.25 -19.59 -12.95
C LYS A 125 3.78 -20.63 -13.94
N GLU A 126 2.90 -21.41 -14.56
CA GLU A 126 3.27 -22.40 -15.58
C GLU A 126 3.72 -21.74 -16.89
N ASP A 127 2.97 -20.76 -17.38
CA ASP A 127 3.24 -20.08 -18.65
C ASP A 127 4.45 -19.14 -18.57
N TRP A 128 4.57 -18.40 -17.45
CA TRP A 128 5.51 -17.28 -17.33
C TRP A 128 6.53 -17.46 -16.20
N GLY A 129 6.48 -18.55 -15.45
CA GLY A 129 7.45 -18.86 -14.39
C GLY A 129 7.17 -18.20 -13.03
N ILE A 130 7.98 -18.58 -12.06
CA ILE A 130 7.80 -18.23 -10.64
C ILE A 130 7.99 -16.72 -10.37
N GLU A 131 8.84 -16.05 -11.14
CA GLU A 131 9.12 -14.63 -10.97
C GLU A 131 7.89 -13.76 -11.26
N VAL A 132 7.18 -14.08 -12.35
CA VAL A 132 5.93 -13.41 -12.73
C VAL A 132 4.83 -13.69 -11.71
N HIS A 133 4.66 -14.96 -11.34
CA HIS A 133 3.73 -15.35 -10.27
C HIS A 133 3.97 -14.53 -8.99
N ASN A 134 5.21 -14.48 -8.49
CA ASN A 134 5.54 -13.76 -7.27
C ASN A 134 5.33 -12.26 -7.40
N ALA A 135 5.66 -11.66 -8.56
CA ALA A 135 5.42 -10.25 -8.82
C ALA A 135 3.92 -9.91 -8.79
N VAL A 136 3.08 -10.76 -9.39
CA VAL A 136 1.61 -10.61 -9.40
C VAL A 136 1.03 -10.79 -8.01
N VAL A 137 1.37 -11.87 -7.30
CA VAL A 137 0.87 -12.15 -5.94
C VAL A 137 1.22 -10.99 -5.02
N GLN A 138 2.46 -10.50 -5.10
CA GLN A 138 2.88 -9.38 -4.30
C GLN A 138 2.14 -8.08 -4.68
N ALA A 139 1.93 -7.83 -5.98
CA ALA A 139 1.15 -6.68 -6.42
C ALA A 139 -0.30 -6.76 -5.90
N LEU A 140 -0.93 -7.94 -5.93
CA LEU A 140 -2.25 -8.18 -5.36
C LEU A 140 -2.31 -7.86 -3.87
N VAL A 141 -1.36 -8.37 -3.08
CA VAL A 141 -1.26 -8.09 -1.64
C VAL A 141 -1.10 -6.59 -1.40
N GLU A 142 -0.18 -5.94 -2.12
CA GLU A 142 0.07 -4.51 -1.98
C GLU A 142 -1.15 -3.65 -2.35
N LEU A 143 -1.94 -4.05 -3.35
CA LEU A 143 -3.20 -3.37 -3.70
C LEU A 143 -4.21 -3.46 -2.55
N ASN A 144 -4.37 -4.63 -1.93
CA ASN A 144 -5.28 -4.79 -0.79
C ASN A 144 -4.81 -4.05 0.46
N GLU A 145 -3.49 -4.00 0.72
CA GLU A 145 -2.94 -3.28 1.88
C GLU A 145 -2.97 -1.75 1.70
N CYS A 146 -2.63 -1.26 0.50
CA CYS A 146 -2.41 0.17 0.28
C CYS A 146 -3.63 0.90 -0.30
N ASN A 147 -4.49 0.20 -1.04
CA ASN A 147 -5.67 0.76 -1.70
C ASN A 147 -6.80 -0.28 -1.84
N PRO A 148 -7.33 -0.85 -0.73
CA PRO A 148 -8.28 -1.97 -0.79
C PRO A 148 -9.57 -1.64 -1.56
N SER A 149 -10.07 -0.41 -1.44
CA SER A 149 -11.29 0.00 -2.13
C SER A 149 -11.08 0.20 -3.63
N GLY A 150 -9.98 0.87 -4.01
CA GLY A 150 -9.70 1.21 -5.40
C GLY A 150 -9.01 0.09 -6.20
N ARG A 151 -8.17 -0.72 -5.55
CA ARG A 151 -7.30 -1.75 -6.15
C ARG A 151 -6.62 -1.28 -7.45
N TYR A 152 -6.08 -0.07 -7.43
CA TYR A 152 -5.16 0.44 -8.45
C TYR A 152 -3.84 0.87 -7.80
N PRO A 153 -2.71 0.86 -8.54
CA PRO A 153 -1.41 1.19 -7.96
C PRO A 153 -1.36 2.61 -7.41
N VAL A 154 -0.83 2.77 -6.20
CA VAL A 154 -0.70 4.08 -5.53
C VAL A 154 0.72 4.31 -5.07
N HIS A 155 1.14 5.58 -5.08
CA HIS A 155 2.44 5.94 -4.52
C HIS A 155 2.36 5.99 -3.01
N VAL A 156 3.25 5.27 -2.34
CA VAL A 156 3.32 5.19 -0.88
C VAL A 156 4.74 5.35 -0.40
N LEU A 157 4.88 5.79 0.85
CA LEU A 157 6.13 5.68 1.57
C LEU A 157 6.41 4.20 1.84
N TRP A 158 7.59 3.73 1.46
CA TRP A 158 7.95 2.33 1.53
C TRP A 158 9.28 2.14 2.21
N ASN A 159 9.37 1.15 3.08
CA ASN A 159 10.63 0.66 3.60
C ASN A 159 11.08 -0.52 2.73
N PHE A 160 12.13 -0.31 1.95
CA PHE A 160 12.68 -1.32 1.05
C PHE A 160 13.43 -2.44 1.78
N SER A 161 13.94 -2.20 2.99
CA SER A 161 14.61 -3.24 3.78
C SER A 161 13.60 -4.17 4.46
N GLU A 162 12.47 -3.64 4.93
CA GLU A 162 11.40 -4.41 5.58
C GLU A 162 10.30 -4.87 4.60
N ASN A 163 10.40 -4.47 3.33
CA ASN A 163 9.42 -4.72 2.27
C ASN A 163 7.96 -4.44 2.71
N ARG A 164 7.71 -3.27 3.30
CA ARG A 164 6.38 -2.86 3.75
C ARG A 164 6.21 -1.35 3.77
N LYS A 165 4.96 -0.89 3.92
CA LYS A 165 4.62 0.52 4.05
C LYS A 165 5.32 1.17 5.25
N ALA A 166 5.90 2.35 5.03
CA ALA A 166 6.51 3.17 6.07
C ALA A 166 5.55 4.27 6.54
N SER A 167 5.55 4.54 7.85
CA SER A 167 4.84 5.70 8.41
C SER A 167 5.58 7.01 8.09
N VAL A 168 4.86 8.14 8.02
CA VAL A 168 5.47 9.49 7.88
C VAL A 168 6.53 9.75 8.94
N ALA A 169 6.25 9.44 10.21
CA ALA A 169 7.20 9.65 11.30
C ALA A 169 8.53 8.89 11.10
N ARG A 170 8.47 7.62 10.67
CA ARG A 170 9.67 6.84 10.31
C ARG A 170 10.42 7.44 9.14
N ALA A 171 9.71 7.87 8.09
CA ALA A 171 10.32 8.47 6.91
C ALA A 171 11.04 9.79 7.25
N VAL A 172 10.39 10.70 7.99
CA VAL A 172 10.99 11.96 8.46
C VAL A 172 12.21 11.68 9.35
N LYS A 173 12.09 10.77 10.32
CA LYS A 173 13.21 10.39 11.19
C LYS A 173 14.39 9.83 10.40
N HIS A 174 14.13 9.08 9.33
CA HIS A 174 15.17 8.55 8.46
C HIS A 174 15.86 9.66 7.65
N LEU A 175 15.09 10.56 7.04
CA LEU A 175 15.62 11.69 6.28
C LEU A 175 16.47 12.63 7.14
N MET A 176 16.02 12.93 8.36
CA MET A 176 16.81 13.72 9.31
C MET A 176 18.15 13.06 9.65
N LYS A 177 18.22 11.72 9.73
CA LYS A 177 19.49 11.01 9.94
C LYS A 177 20.41 11.12 8.73
N LEU A 178 19.87 10.94 7.53
CA LEU A 178 20.63 11.10 6.28
C LEU A 178 21.21 12.51 6.16
N TRP A 179 20.39 13.53 6.41
CA TRP A 179 20.84 14.92 6.35
C TRP A 179 21.94 15.26 7.37
N LYS A 180 21.84 14.74 8.60
CA LYS A 180 22.90 14.92 9.61
C LYS A 180 24.20 14.23 9.23
N ALA A 181 24.11 13.03 8.64
CA ALA A 181 25.29 12.31 8.17
C ALA A 181 25.97 13.03 7.00
N ASP A 182 25.18 13.57 6.06
CA ASP A 182 25.69 14.36 4.94
C ASP A 182 26.40 15.63 5.43
N MET A 183 25.80 16.41 6.34
CA MET A 183 26.46 17.60 6.91
C MET A 183 27.73 17.27 7.71
N GLY A 184 27.80 16.11 8.35
CA GLY A 184 28.99 15.64 9.04
C GLY A 184 30.15 15.27 8.11
N ASN A 185 29.90 15.06 6.81
CA ASN A 185 30.95 14.81 5.82
C ASN A 185 31.59 16.09 5.27
N TYR A 186 31.02 17.27 5.57
CA TYR A 186 31.53 18.58 5.14
C TYR A 186 32.19 19.38 6.27
N MET A 187 32.35 18.79 7.47
CA MET A 187 33.11 19.34 8.61
C MET A 187 34.34 18.49 8.87
#